data_AF-A0A6I3QML7-F1
#
_entry.id   AF-A0A6I3QML7-F1
#
_cell.length_a   1.000
_cell.length_b   1.000
_cell.length_c   1.000
_cell.angle_alpha   90.00
_cell.angle_beta   90.00
_cell.angle_gamma   90.00
#
_symmetry.space_group_name_H-M   'P 1'
#
loop_
_entity.id
_entity.type
_entity.pdbx_description
1 polymer ?
#
loop_
_entity_poly.entity_id
_entity_poly.type
_entity_poly.pdbx_seq_one_letter_code
_entity_poly.pdbx_strand_id
1 'polypeptide(L)'
;MSTKERKHPAPPRYDEAFKAGAVRMVTEQGRPSREVAAELGICIDTLRSWLKAAGAPSPGQADRQNRDARRLRELEAEIRALRKKLEEKDGVIDILKKSVGILSKP
;
A
#
# COMPACT_ATOMS: atom_id res chain seq x y z
N MET A 1 32.96 -14.21 -40.46
CA MET A 1 32.37 -13.86 -39.14
C MET A 1 31.01 -14.53 -39.05
N SER A 2 30.88 -15.55 -38.21
CA SER A 2 29.67 -16.41 -38.16
C SER A 2 28.65 -15.80 -37.20
N THR A 3 27.51 -15.37 -37.74
CA THR A 3 26.37 -14.86 -36.98
C THR A 3 25.64 -16.02 -36.32
N LYS A 4 25.78 -16.13 -35.00
CA LYS A 4 25.07 -17.11 -34.17
C LYS A 4 23.56 -16.83 -34.23
N GLU A 5 22.81 -17.70 -34.89
CA GLU A 5 21.34 -17.70 -34.84
C GLU A 5 20.87 -17.85 -33.38
N ARG A 6 20.04 -16.90 -32.94
CA ARG A 6 19.35 -16.98 -31.64
C ARG A 6 18.21 -17.99 -31.78
N LYS A 7 18.42 -19.18 -31.23
CA LYS A 7 17.44 -20.25 -31.00
C LYS A 7 16.05 -19.67 -30.72
N HIS A 8 15.05 -20.07 -31.52
CA HIS A 8 13.65 -19.66 -31.45
C HIS A 8 13.18 -19.43 -30.00
N PRO A 9 12.65 -18.24 -29.64
CA PRO A 9 12.18 -18.01 -28.29
C PRO A 9 11.02 -18.96 -28.01
N ALA A 10 11.06 -19.63 -26.86
CA ALA A 10 9.91 -20.36 -26.35
C ALA A 10 8.67 -19.45 -26.40
N PRO A 11 7.47 -19.99 -26.70
CA PRO A 11 6.25 -19.20 -26.74
C PRO A 11 6.15 -18.30 -25.52
N PRO A 12 5.73 -17.03 -25.65
CA PRO A 12 5.54 -16.15 -24.50
C PRO A 12 4.62 -16.86 -23.50
N ARG A 13 5.17 -17.25 -22.36
CA ARG A 13 4.48 -18.07 -21.34
C ARG A 13 3.24 -17.38 -20.75
N TYR A 14 3.08 -16.07 -21.01
CA TYR A 14 2.00 -15.20 -20.58
C TYR A 14 1.70 -14.21 -21.72
N ASP A 15 0.42 -13.98 -21.99
CA ASP A 15 -0.04 -12.97 -22.95
C ASP A 15 0.25 -11.53 -22.47
N GLU A 16 0.21 -10.57 -23.39
CA GLU A 16 0.54 -9.17 -23.08
C GLU A 16 -0.49 -8.48 -22.19
N ALA A 17 -1.77 -8.84 -22.33
CA ALA A 17 -2.84 -8.27 -21.53
C ALA A 17 -2.68 -8.64 -20.06
N PHE A 18 -2.30 -9.89 -19.78
CA PHE A 18 -2.00 -10.40 -18.46
C PHE A 18 -0.81 -9.68 -17.83
N LYS A 19 0.28 -9.51 -18.59
CA LYS A 19 1.47 -8.77 -18.12
C LYS A 19 1.12 -7.32 -17.78
N ALA A 20 0.38 -6.65 -18.67
CA ALA A 20 -0.05 -5.27 -18.47
C ALA A 20 -0.96 -5.16 -17.23
N GLY A 21 -1.90 -6.09 -17.07
CA GLY A 21 -2.76 -6.17 -15.89
C GLY A 21 -1.96 -6.31 -14.59
N ALA A 22 -1.00 -7.24 -14.57
CA ALA A 22 -0.14 -7.48 -13.41
C ALA A 22 0.71 -6.24 -13.04
N VAL A 23 1.24 -5.54 -14.05
CA VAL A 23 1.98 -4.28 -13.83
C VAL A 23 1.06 -3.20 -13.24
N ARG A 24 -0.15 -3.01 -13.78
CA ARG A 24 -1.13 -2.02 -13.30
C ARG A 24 -1.55 -2.26 -11.85
N MET A 25 -1.66 -3.51 -11.42
CA MET A 25 -1.95 -3.84 -10.01
C MET A 25 -0.88 -3.29 -9.06
N VAL A 26 0.39 -3.29 -9.46
CA VAL A 26 1.48 -2.76 -8.63
C VAL A 26 1.59 -1.24 -8.77
N THR A 27 1.50 -0.71 -10.00
CA THR A 27 1.77 0.72 -10.26
C THR A 27 0.57 1.64 -9.99
N GLU A 28 -0.63 1.26 -10.43
CA GLU A 28 -1.84 2.10 -10.31
C GLU A 28 -2.58 1.84 -9.00
N GLN A 29 -2.78 0.56 -8.67
CA GLN A 29 -3.50 0.19 -7.44
C GLN A 29 -2.59 0.25 -6.21
N GLY A 30 -1.28 0.39 -6.42
CA GLY A 30 -0.30 0.41 -5.34
C GLY A 30 -0.42 -0.86 -4.51
N ARG A 31 -0.44 -2.04 -5.13
CA ARG A 31 -0.41 -3.32 -4.40
C ARG A 31 1.01 -3.84 -4.28
N PRO A 32 1.38 -4.53 -3.18
CA PRO A 32 2.74 -5.05 -3.01
C PRO A 32 3.04 -6.11 -4.08
N SER A 33 4.20 -6.02 -4.72
CA SER A 33 4.61 -6.95 -5.78
C SER A 33 4.56 -8.41 -5.33
N ARG A 34 4.86 -8.68 -4.05
CA ARG A 34 4.81 -10.03 -3.47
C ARG A 34 3.39 -10.59 -3.39
N GLU A 35 2.43 -9.75 -3.03
CA GLU A 35 1.03 -10.14 -2.91
C GLU A 35 0.43 -10.40 -4.29
N VAL A 36 0.68 -9.48 -5.24
CA VAL A 36 0.25 -9.63 -6.64
C VAL A 36 0.85 -10.89 -7.26
N ALA A 37 2.13 -11.18 -7.05
CA ALA A 37 2.76 -12.39 -7.56
C ALA A 37 2.15 -13.67 -6.98
N ALA A 38 1.86 -13.69 -5.67
CA ALA A 38 1.24 -14.83 -5.00
C ALA A 38 -0.19 -15.07 -5.49
N GLU A 39 -0.99 -14.02 -5.65
CA GLU A 39 -2.37 -14.11 -6.16
C GLU A 39 -2.43 -14.58 -7.61
N LEU A 40 -1.52 -14.08 -8.44
CA LEU A 40 -1.43 -14.48 -9.85
C LEU A 40 -0.73 -15.84 -10.06
N GLY A 41 -0.22 -16.46 -8.99
CA GLY A 41 0.49 -17.74 -9.07
C GLY A 41 1.81 -17.69 -9.84
N ILE A 42 2.44 -16.52 -9.93
CA ILE A 42 3.70 -16.31 -10.66
C ILE A 42 4.87 -16.08 -9.71
N CYS A 43 6.09 -16.34 -10.19
CA CYS A 43 7.28 -15.98 -9.44
C CYS A 43 7.40 -14.45 -9.32
N ILE A 44 7.72 -13.95 -8.13
CA ILE A 44 7.91 -12.52 -7.87
C ILE A 44 8.95 -11.87 -8.80
N ASP A 45 10.00 -12.60 -9.16
CA ASP A 45 11.04 -12.09 -10.06
C ASP A 45 10.56 -11.96 -11.50
N THR A 46 9.54 -12.75 -11.90
CA THR A 46 8.86 -12.57 -13.19
C THR A 46 8.09 -11.25 -13.22
N LEU A 47 7.31 -10.97 -12.17
CA LEU A 47 6.58 -9.70 -12.05
C LEU A 47 7.53 -8.50 -12.00
N ARG A 48 8.63 -8.59 -11.24
CA ARG A 48 9.67 -7.56 -11.19
C ARG A 48 10.31 -7.29 -12.55
N SER A 49 10.52 -8.34 -13.35
CA SER A 49 11.02 -8.17 -14.70
C SER A 49 10.05 -7.42 -15.61
N TRP A 50 8.74 -7.64 -15.47
CA TRP A 50 7.72 -6.89 -16.22
C TRP A 50 7.62 -5.44 -15.77
N LEU A 51 7.68 -5.18 -14.47
CA LEU A 51 7.74 -3.82 -13.92
C LEU A 51 8.93 -3.04 -14.48
N LYS A 52 10.11 -3.67 -14.51
CA LYS A 52 11.31 -3.07 -15.10
C LYS A 52 11.14 -2.81 -16.60
N ALA A 53 10.55 -3.75 -17.34
CA ALA A 53 10.31 -3.61 -18.77
C ALA A 53 9.29 -2.49 -19.09
N ALA A 54 8.31 -2.27 -18.21
CA ALA A 54 7.31 -1.23 -18.32
C ALA A 54 7.81 0.17 -17.88
N GLY A 55 9.08 0.30 -17.49
CA GLY A 55 9.63 1.57 -16.99
C GLY A 55 9.08 2.00 -15.63
N ALA A 56 8.46 1.08 -14.88
CA ALA A 56 7.97 1.37 -13.54
C ALA A 56 9.15 1.68 -12.59
N PRO A 57 8.92 2.46 -11.52
CA PRO A 57 9.91 2.64 -10.46
C PRO A 57 10.44 1.30 -10.00
N SER A 58 11.70 1.26 -9.55
CA SER A 58 12.31 0.01 -9.07
C SER A 58 11.32 -0.72 -8.15
N PRO A 59 11.09 -2.04 -8.32
CA PRO A 59 10.05 -2.74 -7.55
C PRO A 59 10.19 -2.53 -6.03
N GLY A 60 11.43 -2.39 -5.54
CA GLY A 60 11.69 -2.07 -4.13
C GLY A 60 11.30 -0.65 -3.70
N GLN A 61 11.30 0.32 -4.61
CA GLN A 61 10.78 1.68 -4.36
C GLN A 61 9.25 1.70 -4.36
N ALA A 62 8.62 1.07 -5.35
CA ALA A 62 7.15 0.99 -5.41
C ALA A 62 6.57 0.28 -4.17
N ASP A 63 7.16 -0.87 -3.78
CA ASP A 63 6.76 -1.59 -2.57
C ASP A 63 6.95 -0.74 -1.30
N ARG A 64 8.02 0.06 -1.21
CA ARG A 64 8.28 0.96 -0.08
C ARG A 64 7.27 2.10 -0.02
N GLN A 65 7.05 2.81 -1.12
CA GLN A 65 6.07 3.89 -1.21
C GLN A 65 4.67 3.44 -0.80
N ASN A 66 4.27 2.25 -1.26
CA ASN A 66 3.01 1.65 -0.87
C ASN A 66 2.92 1.38 0.64
N ARG A 67 3.96 0.77 1.23
CA ARG A 67 4.03 0.54 2.67
C ARG A 67 3.91 1.84 3.46
N ASP A 68 4.60 2.88 3.02
CA ASP A 68 4.60 4.19 3.67
C ASP A 68 3.21 4.85 3.56
N ALA A 69 2.59 4.79 2.38
CA ALA A 69 1.23 5.31 2.16
C ALA A 69 0.19 4.59 3.02
N ARG A 70 0.30 3.27 3.17
CA ARG A 70 -0.56 2.49 4.06
C ARG A 70 -0.37 2.90 5.52
N ARG A 71 0.87 3.01 5.97
CA ARG A 71 1.20 3.42 7.33
C ARG A 71 0.69 4.83 7.63
N LEU A 72 0.80 5.75 6.67
CA LEU A 72 0.29 7.10 6.81
C LEU A 72 -1.23 7.11 7.05
N ARG A 73 -2.00 6.35 6.26
CA ARG A 73 -3.45 6.22 6.45
C ARG A 73 -3.83 5.65 7.82
N GLU A 74 -3.10 4.63 8.28
CA GLU A 74 -3.31 4.03 9.60
C GLU A 74 -3.05 5.05 10.72
N LEU A 75 -1.95 5.80 10.63
CA LEU A 75 -1.61 6.85 11.59
C LEU A 75 -2.62 8.02 11.58
N GLU A 76 -3.09 8.44 10.41
CA GLU A 76 -4.12 9.48 10.29
C GLU A 76 -5.45 9.05 10.93
N ALA A 77 -5.84 7.79 10.75
CA ALA A 77 -7.02 7.22 11.38
C ALA A 77 -6.87 7.15 12.91
N GLU A 78 -5.69 6.75 13.39
CA GLU A 78 -5.38 6.72 14.82
C GLU A 78 -5.41 8.11 15.45
N ILE A 79 -4.80 9.12 14.81
CA ILE A 79 -4.84 10.51 15.27
C ILE A 79 -6.29 11.01 15.37
N ARG A 80 -7.12 10.72 14.37
CA ARG A 80 -8.54 11.11 14.39
C ARG A 80 -9.28 10.45 15.55
N ALA A 81 -9.06 9.16 15.78
CA ALA A 81 -9.68 8.42 16.86
C ALA A 81 -9.22 8.93 18.24
N LEU A 82 -7.93 9.23 18.40
CA LEU A 82 -7.38 9.77 19.64
C LEU A 82 -7.90 11.18 19.94
N ARG A 83 -7.99 12.05 18.92
CA ARG A 83 -8.57 13.39 19.08
C ARG A 83 -10.02 13.33 19.53
N LYS A 84 -10.82 12.45 18.93
CA LYS A 84 -12.23 12.24 19.34
C LYS A 84 -12.33 11.79 20.80
N LYS A 85 -11.50 10.82 21.23
CA LYS A 85 -11.46 10.36 22.62
C LYS A 85 -11.03 11.46 23.60
N LEU A 86 -10.15 12.37 23.17
CA LEU A 86 -9.69 13.48 23.99
C LEU A 86 -10.81 14.51 24.19
N GLU A 87 -11.51 14.86 23.12
CA GLU A 87 -12.69 15.75 23.17
C GLU A 87 -13.82 15.17 24.05
N GLU A 88 -14.10 13.86 23.93
CA GLU A 88 -15.07 13.18 24.79
C GLU A 88 -14.67 13.26 26.27
N LYS A 89 -13.39 13.06 26.58
CA LYS A 89 -12.87 13.15 27.96
C LYS A 89 -12.93 14.57 28.51
N ASP A 90 -12.55 15.56 27.72
CA ASP A 90 -12.60 16.97 28.12
C ASP A 90 -14.04 17.40 28.41
N GLY A 91 -15.01 16.96 27.60
CA GLY A 91 -16.43 17.18 27.85
C GLY A 91 -16.91 16.59 29.18
N VAL A 92 -16.50 15.36 29.52
CA VAL A 92 -16.82 14.74 30.82
C VAL A 92 -16.20 15.52 31.98
N ILE A 93 -14.93 15.95 31.84
CA ILE A 93 -14.25 16.76 32.86
C ILE A 93 -14.99 18.07 33.08
N ASP A 94 -15.45 18.74 32.02
CA ASP A 94 -16.17 20.00 32.13
C ASP A 94 -17.52 19.84 32.83
N ILE A 95 -18.24 18.75 32.57
CA ILE A 95 -19.49 18.44 33.27
C ILE A 95 -19.20 18.23 34.76
N LEU A 96 -18.20 17.40 35.09
CA LEU A 96 -17.84 17.13 36.48
C LEU A 96 -17.42 18.40 37.22
N LYS A 97 -16.60 19.25 36.61
CA LYS A 97 -16.19 20.54 37.18
C LYS A 97 -17.39 21.45 37.46
N LYS A 98 -18.35 21.53 36.53
CA LYS A 98 -19.58 22.31 36.72
C LYS A 98 -20.42 21.77 37.88
N SER A 99 -20.60 20.46 37.97
CA SER A 99 -21.36 19.82 39.06
C SER A 99 -20.71 20.05 40.42
N VAL A 100 -19.39 19.89 40.54
CA VAL A 100 -18.67 20.14 41.81
C VAL A 100 -18.74 21.62 42.20
N GLY A 101 -18.61 22.54 41.24
CA GLY A 101 -18.72 23.98 41.50
C GLY A 101 -20.12 24.43 41.97
N ILE A 102 -21.17 23.72 41.55
CA ILE A 102 -22.55 23.95 42.04
C ILE A 102 -22.71 23.40 43.47
N LEU A 103 -22.16 22.22 43.76
CA LEU A 103 -22.29 21.57 45.07
C LEU A 103 -21.43 22.22 46.17
N SER A 104 -20.36 22.92 45.80
CA SER A 104 -19.38 23.47 46.76
C SER A 104 -19.71 24.88 47.29
N LYS A 105 -20.82 25.50 46.89
CA LYS A 105 -21.27 26.79 47.44
C LYS A 105 -22.42 26.54 48.44
N PRO A 106 -22.23 26.78 49.76
CA PRO A 106 -23.33 26.90 50.71
C PRO A 106 -24.13 28.20 50.50
#